data_AF-A0A0C5VHZ0-F1
#
_entry.id   AF-A0A0C5VHZ0-F1
#
_cell.length_a   1.000
_cell.length_b   1.000
_cell.length_c   1.000
_cell.angle_alpha   90.00
_cell.angle_beta   90.00
_cell.angle_gamma   90.00
#
_symmetry.space_group_name_H-M   'P 1'
#
loop_
_entity.id
_entity.type
_entity.pdbx_description
1 polymer ?
#
loop_
_entity_poly.entity_id
_entity_poly.type
_entity_poly.pdbx_seq_one_letter_code
_entity_poly.pdbx_strand_id
1 'polypeptide(L)'
;MRSSLVILMLLVSGMGYAENKIYTWVDANGVTQYGDRPPLSSKAKEVKVDGYQATPVSIDVDKLPGQWTLAASSGEMQNWEILKDGQVQIDSRDNDDRMIITGKWVLEGSVMTIESTSIQQRINGLTTVSTDPIQYVYKFIEFEDDRFRVSNNSGTLRATRK
;
A
#
# COMPACT_ATOMS: atom_id res chain seq x y z
N MET A 1 11.46 28.82 47.06
CA MET A 1 10.27 28.19 46.44
C MET A 1 10.70 27.31 45.28
N ARG A 2 11.02 26.05 45.54
CA ARG A 2 11.26 25.03 44.50
C ARG A 2 10.97 23.67 45.11
N SER A 3 9.78 23.14 44.85
CA SER A 3 9.46 21.73 45.07
C SER A 3 8.64 21.25 43.89
N SER A 4 9.18 20.20 43.28
CA SER A 4 8.73 19.51 42.08
C SER A 4 7.46 18.70 42.29
N LEU A 5 6.91 18.28 41.15
CA LEU A 5 6.24 17.00 40.91
C LEU A 5 4.90 16.74 41.63
N VAL A 6 3.82 16.90 40.87
CA VAL A 6 2.73 15.89 40.90
C VAL A 6 2.42 15.51 39.46
N ILE A 7 3.06 14.43 39.02
CA ILE A 7 2.68 13.60 37.88
C ILE A 7 1.40 12.88 38.29
N LEU A 8 0.25 13.25 37.73
CA LEU A 8 -0.90 12.36 37.71
C LEU A 8 -1.90 12.82 36.65
N MET A 9 -1.69 12.43 35.40
CA MET A 9 -2.79 12.27 34.46
C MET A 9 -2.33 11.48 33.24
N LEU A 10 -3.21 10.58 32.80
CA LEU A 10 -3.25 9.97 31.46
C LEU A 10 -2.34 8.76 31.22
N LEU A 11 -2.66 7.66 31.91
CA LEU A 11 -2.60 6.34 31.29
C LEU A 11 -4.01 5.73 31.34
N VAL A 12 -4.98 6.43 30.73
CA VAL A 12 -6.08 5.70 30.09
C VAL A 12 -5.44 5.11 28.85
N SER A 13 -5.05 3.85 29.00
CA SER A 13 -4.66 2.95 27.93
C SER A 13 -5.71 3.05 26.83
N GLY A 14 -5.44 3.90 25.85
CA GLY A 14 -6.17 3.90 24.61
C GLY A 14 -5.91 2.55 23.98
N MET A 15 -6.81 1.60 24.25
CA MET A 15 -7.17 0.56 23.30
C MET A 15 -7.62 1.31 22.04
N GLY A 16 -6.64 1.72 21.24
CA GLY A 16 -6.86 2.24 19.92
C GLY A 16 -7.32 1.06 19.10
N TYR A 17 -8.64 0.94 18.95
CA TYR A 17 -9.22 0.14 17.88
C TYR A 17 -8.56 0.63 16.58
N ALA A 18 -7.81 -0.27 15.93
CA ALA A 18 -7.24 0.00 14.62
C ALA A 18 -8.41 0.28 13.67
N GLU A 19 -8.63 1.56 13.37
CA GLU A 19 -9.59 1.94 12.35
C GLU A 19 -9.04 1.48 10.99
N ASN A 20 -9.90 0.90 10.17
CA ASN A 20 -9.53 0.24 8.91
C ASN A 20 -9.26 1.21 7.76
N LYS A 21 -8.70 2.36 8.08
CA LYS A 21 -8.47 3.47 7.18
C LYS A 21 -6.97 3.67 7.03
N ILE A 22 -6.49 3.80 5.78
CA ILE A 22 -5.10 4.14 5.52
C ILE A 22 -5.02 5.65 5.37
N TYR A 23 -4.14 6.28 6.12
CA TYR A 23 -3.95 7.71 6.13
C TYR A 23 -2.65 8.11 5.45
N THR A 24 -2.82 9.11 4.58
CA THR A 24 -1.82 10.02 4.04
C THR A 24 -1.25 11.05 5.01
N TRP A 25 0.03 11.09 5.40
CA TRP A 25 0.58 12.34 5.94
C TRP A 25 2.00 12.64 5.45
N VAL A 26 2.39 13.92 5.51
CA VAL A 26 3.77 14.36 5.33
C VAL A 26 4.36 14.56 6.72
N ASP A 27 5.47 13.89 7.02
CA ASP A 27 6.17 14.04 8.29
C ASP A 27 6.97 15.35 8.38
N ALA A 28 7.64 15.57 9.52
CA ALA A 28 8.41 16.78 9.76
C ALA A 28 9.62 16.96 8.82
N ASN A 29 10.05 15.88 8.16
CA ASN A 29 11.17 15.89 7.21
C ASN A 29 10.70 16.04 5.77
N GLY A 30 9.39 16.22 5.54
CA GLY A 30 8.82 16.30 4.20
C GLY A 30 8.61 14.93 3.55
N VAL A 31 8.74 13.83 4.29
CA VAL A 31 8.57 12.47 3.78
C VAL A 31 7.10 12.08 3.89
N THR A 32 6.53 11.56 2.81
CA THR A 32 5.17 11.02 2.82
C THR A 32 5.16 9.66 3.53
N GLN A 33 4.35 9.58 4.56
CA GLN A 33 4.16 8.42 5.43
C GLN A 33 2.74 7.88 5.26
N TYR A 34 2.58 6.60 5.59
CA TYR A 34 1.34 5.84 5.46
C TYR A 34 1.09 5.04 6.73
N GLY A 35 -0.17 4.96 7.16
CA GLY A 35 -0.47 4.18 8.36
C GLY A 35 -1.96 4.15 8.69
N ASP A 36 -2.29 3.33 9.67
CA ASP A 36 -3.63 3.17 10.24
C ASP A 36 -4.06 4.36 11.11
N ARG A 37 -3.12 5.23 11.50
CA ARG A 37 -3.42 6.46 12.26
C ARG A 37 -2.42 7.58 11.93
N PRO A 38 -2.87 8.78 11.54
CA PRO A 38 -1.96 9.90 11.34
C PRO A 38 -1.46 10.42 12.70
N PRO A 39 -0.26 11.01 12.78
CA PRO A 39 0.17 11.73 13.97
C PRO A 39 -0.78 12.90 14.23
N LEU A 40 -1.10 13.11 15.51
CA LEU A 40 -2.13 14.06 16.02
C LEU A 40 -2.01 15.51 15.49
N SER A 41 -0.87 15.88 14.90
CA SER A 41 -0.52 17.22 14.44
C SER A 41 -0.37 17.38 12.92
N SER A 42 -0.61 16.34 12.11
CA SER A 42 -0.47 16.43 10.65
C SER A 42 -1.81 16.65 9.93
N LYS A 43 -1.82 17.48 8.87
CA LYS A 43 -2.96 17.57 7.94
C LYS A 43 -3.00 16.30 7.10
N ALA A 44 -3.60 15.26 7.66
CA ALA A 44 -3.71 13.97 6.98
C ALA A 44 -4.78 13.99 5.90
N LYS A 45 -4.50 13.38 4.75
CA LYS A 45 -5.50 13.11 3.70
C LYS A 45 -5.88 11.64 3.77
N GLU A 46 -7.16 11.36 4.02
CA GLU A 46 -7.69 9.99 4.05
C GLU A 46 -7.53 9.35 2.67
N VAL A 47 -6.89 8.19 2.60
CA VAL A 47 -6.95 7.31 1.44
C VAL A 47 -8.10 6.35 1.72
N LYS A 48 -9.25 6.59 1.08
CA LYS A 48 -10.46 5.77 1.28
C LYS A 48 -10.26 4.40 0.63
N VAL A 49 -9.71 3.46 1.38
CA VAL A 49 -9.76 2.03 1.06
C VAL A 49 -11.04 1.48 1.67
N ASP A 50 -12.05 1.20 0.84
CA ASP A 50 -13.38 0.83 1.31
C ASP A 50 -13.38 -0.51 2.08
N GLY A 51 -13.96 -0.50 3.28
CA GLY A 51 -14.75 -1.62 3.83
C GLY A 51 -14.05 -2.77 4.57
N TYR A 52 -12.71 -2.90 4.57
CA TYR A 52 -12.08 -4.11 5.13
C TYR A 52 -11.66 -3.96 6.59
N GLN A 53 -12.46 -4.52 7.51
CA GLN A 53 -12.00 -4.86 8.86
C GLN A 53 -10.98 -5.99 8.81
N ALA A 54 -9.70 -5.66 8.94
CA ALA A 54 -8.64 -6.66 8.90
C ALA A 54 -8.26 -7.09 10.33
N THR A 55 -8.40 -8.38 10.60
CA THR A 55 -7.52 -9.07 11.56
C THR A 55 -6.05 -8.75 11.21
N PRO A 56 -5.12 -8.67 12.19
CA PRO A 56 -3.71 -8.45 11.89
C PRO A 56 -3.20 -9.52 10.92
N VAL A 57 -2.84 -9.11 9.71
CA VAL A 57 -2.21 -10.00 8.72
C VAL A 57 -0.71 -9.92 8.92
N SER A 58 -0.09 -11.07 9.23
CA SER A 58 1.36 -11.18 9.27
C SER A 58 1.86 -11.48 7.86
N ILE A 59 2.78 -10.66 7.37
CA ILE A 59 3.41 -10.82 6.06
C ILE A 59 4.82 -11.32 6.28
N ASP A 60 5.14 -12.49 5.74
CA ASP A 60 6.53 -12.93 5.62
C ASP A 60 7.14 -12.21 4.42
N VAL A 61 7.88 -11.13 4.70
CA VAL A 61 8.48 -10.27 3.67
C VAL A 61 9.47 -11.02 2.78
N ASP A 62 10.10 -12.08 3.28
CA ASP A 62 11.04 -12.89 2.49
C ASP A 62 10.32 -13.74 1.43
N LYS A 63 9.01 -13.95 1.61
CA LYS A 63 8.15 -14.69 0.68
C LYS A 63 7.48 -13.77 -0.33
N LEU A 64 7.37 -12.47 -0.09
CA LEU A 64 6.69 -11.57 -1.01
C LEU A 64 7.35 -11.48 -2.40
N PRO A 65 8.69 -11.46 -2.54
CA PRO A 65 9.36 -11.46 -3.83
C PRO A 65 8.98 -12.66 -4.71
N GLY A 66 8.80 -12.40 -6.01
CA GLY A 66 8.39 -13.37 -7.00
C GLY A 66 7.46 -12.79 -8.07
N GLN A 67 7.00 -13.68 -8.95
CA GLN A 67 6.01 -13.36 -9.97
C GLN A 67 4.62 -13.76 -9.48
N TRP A 68 3.70 -12.82 -9.56
CA TRP A 68 2.33 -12.96 -9.08
C TRP A 68 1.36 -12.55 -10.17
N THR A 69 0.26 -13.28 -10.27
CA THR A 69 -0.88 -12.90 -11.09
C THR A 69 -1.99 -12.42 -10.18
N LEU A 70 -2.42 -11.18 -10.34
CA LEU A 70 -3.47 -10.54 -9.55
C LEU A 70 -4.74 -10.39 -10.37
N ALA A 71 -5.84 -10.94 -9.86
CA ALA A 71 -7.17 -10.78 -10.45
C ALA A 71 -8.00 -9.81 -9.61
N ALA A 72 -8.51 -8.76 -10.25
CA ALA A 72 -9.52 -7.87 -9.68
C ALA A 72 -10.92 -8.48 -9.83
N SER A 73 -11.86 -8.10 -8.95
CA SER A 73 -13.27 -8.49 -9.10
C SER A 73 -13.93 -7.91 -10.36
N SER A 74 -13.36 -6.86 -10.95
CA SER A 74 -13.78 -6.28 -12.23
C SER A 74 -13.41 -7.15 -13.44
N GLY A 75 -12.56 -8.16 -13.27
CA GLY A 75 -12.00 -8.97 -14.36
C GLY A 75 -10.64 -8.47 -14.88
N GLU A 76 -10.15 -7.32 -14.41
CA GLU A 76 -8.80 -6.85 -14.71
C GLU A 76 -7.75 -7.83 -14.17
N MET A 77 -6.75 -8.13 -14.99
CA MET A 77 -5.61 -8.97 -14.63
C MET A 77 -4.34 -8.13 -14.61
N GLN A 78 -3.54 -8.29 -13.56
CA GLN A 78 -2.24 -7.66 -13.41
C GLN A 78 -1.17 -8.73 -13.18
N ASN A 79 -0.01 -8.57 -13.79
CA ASN A 79 1.17 -9.37 -13.48
C ASN A 79 2.14 -8.52 -12.68
N TRP A 80 2.44 -8.96 -11.46
CA TRP A 80 3.39 -8.28 -10.59
C TRP A 80 4.68 -9.08 -10.54
N GLU A 81 5.79 -8.40 -10.73
CA GLU A 81 7.12 -8.91 -10.47
C GLU A 81 7.71 -8.11 -9.31
N ILE A 82 7.75 -8.72 -8.13
CA ILE A 82 8.30 -8.12 -6.92
C ILE A 82 9.72 -8.66 -6.75
N LEU A 83 10.69 -7.77 -6.71
CA LEU A 83 12.11 -8.12 -6.61
C LEU A 83 12.61 -7.93 -5.17
N LYS A 84 13.58 -8.76 -4.78
CA LYS A 84 14.18 -8.76 -3.44
C LYS A 84 14.94 -7.48 -3.11
N ASP A 85 15.35 -6.72 -4.13
CA ASP A 85 16.09 -5.47 -4.01
C ASP A 85 15.17 -4.25 -3.81
N GLY A 86 13.88 -4.47 -3.58
CA GLY A 86 12.90 -3.41 -3.36
C GLY A 86 12.29 -2.86 -4.66
N GLN A 87 12.61 -3.43 -5.82
CA GLN A 87 11.99 -3.04 -7.08
C GLN A 87 10.70 -3.82 -7.35
N VAL A 88 9.77 -3.21 -8.08
CA VAL A 88 8.53 -3.85 -8.52
C VAL A 88 8.17 -3.41 -9.93
N GLN A 89 7.64 -4.34 -10.72
CA GLN A 89 6.99 -4.06 -11.98
C GLN A 89 5.55 -4.60 -11.97
N ILE A 90 4.59 -3.79 -12.38
CA ILE A 90 3.18 -4.16 -12.54
C ILE A 90 2.81 -4.00 -14.01
N ASP A 91 2.37 -5.08 -14.65
CA ASP A 91 1.82 -5.08 -16.02
C ASP A 91 0.32 -5.37 -15.96
N SER A 92 -0.49 -4.30 -16.05
CA SER A 92 -1.94 -4.37 -16.14
C SER A 92 -2.38 -4.40 -17.60
N ARG A 93 -3.35 -5.28 -17.92
CA ARG A 93 -3.95 -5.37 -19.25
C ARG A 93 -5.45 -5.30 -19.15
N ASP A 94 -6.04 -4.46 -19.98
CA ASP A 94 -7.47 -4.38 -20.21
C ASP A 94 -7.72 -4.29 -21.71
N ASN A 95 -8.19 -5.38 -22.31
CA ASN A 95 -8.34 -5.53 -23.76
C ASN A 95 -7.03 -5.18 -24.51
N ASP A 96 -7.06 -4.17 -25.38
CA ASP A 96 -5.92 -3.68 -26.15
C ASP A 96 -5.05 -2.66 -25.39
N ASP A 97 -5.55 -2.16 -24.26
CA ASP A 97 -4.84 -1.19 -23.43
C ASP A 97 -3.91 -1.90 -22.44
N ARG A 98 -2.75 -1.28 -22.22
CA ARG A 98 -1.72 -1.82 -21.34
C ARG A 98 -1.10 -0.72 -20.51
N MET A 99 -0.91 -0.99 -19.22
CA MET A 99 -0.16 -0.11 -18.33
C MET A 99 0.97 -0.89 -17.67
N ILE A 100 2.19 -0.37 -17.76
CA ILE A 100 3.35 -0.90 -17.05
C ILE A 100 3.79 0.15 -16.03
N ILE A 101 3.74 -0.20 -14.76
CA ILE A 101 4.30 0.60 -13.66
C ILE A 101 5.61 -0.06 -13.26
N THR A 102 6.69 0.70 -13.28
CA THR A 102 7.96 0.32 -12.64
C THR A 102 8.17 1.21 -11.44
N GLY A 103 8.60 0.65 -10.32
CA GLY A 103 8.75 1.42 -9.10
C GLY A 103 9.54 0.71 -8.01
N LYS A 104 9.52 1.32 -6.83
CA LYS A 104 10.05 0.75 -5.61
C LYS A 104 8.93 0.45 -4.65
N TRP A 105 9.02 -0.68 -3.95
CA TRP A 105 8.05 -1.05 -2.92
C TRP A 105 8.66 -0.95 -1.53
N VAL A 106 7.83 -0.56 -0.57
CA VAL A 106 8.12 -0.57 0.87
C VAL A 106 6.93 -1.23 1.55
N LEU A 107 7.19 -2.03 2.58
CA LEU A 107 6.17 -2.69 3.40
C LEU A 107 6.27 -2.21 4.84
N GLU A 108 5.19 -1.63 5.36
CA GLU A 108 5.05 -1.23 6.75
C GLU A 108 3.86 -1.96 7.37
N GLY A 109 4.15 -2.96 8.22
CA GLY A 109 3.13 -3.86 8.73
C GLY A 109 2.46 -4.63 7.59
N SER A 110 1.17 -4.36 7.36
CA SER A 110 0.38 -4.96 6.28
C SER A 110 0.10 -3.99 5.12
N VAL A 111 0.77 -2.84 5.07
CA VAL A 111 0.58 -1.85 4.00
C VAL A 111 1.81 -1.80 3.13
N MET A 112 1.64 -2.12 1.86
CA MET A 112 2.66 -1.93 0.84
C MET A 112 2.39 -0.67 0.05
N THR A 113 3.42 0.17 -0.03
CA THR A 113 3.44 1.37 -0.87
C THR A 113 4.39 1.13 -2.03
N ILE A 114 3.92 1.38 -3.24
CA ILE A 114 4.73 1.37 -4.46
C ILE A 114 4.84 2.80 -4.95
N GLU A 115 6.06 3.33 -5.00
CA GLU A 115 6.34 4.61 -5.65
C GLU A 115 6.86 4.35 -7.06
N SER A 116 6.12 4.81 -8.07
CA SER A 116 6.51 4.63 -9.46
C SER A 116 7.72 5.46 -9.83
N THR A 117 8.68 4.85 -10.51
CA THR A 117 9.78 5.54 -11.21
C THR A 117 9.46 5.76 -12.68
N SER A 118 8.58 4.91 -13.25
CA SER A 118 8.07 5.09 -14.61
C SER A 118 6.70 4.46 -14.76
N ILE A 119 5.84 5.12 -15.53
CA ILE A 119 4.54 4.61 -15.94
C ILE A 119 4.48 4.68 -17.46
N GLN A 120 4.42 3.52 -18.10
CA GLN A 120 4.17 3.41 -19.53
C GLN A 120 2.70 3.03 -19.75
N GLN A 121 1.99 3.81 -20.55
CA GLN A 121 0.61 3.51 -20.94
C GLN A 121 0.56 3.32 -22.46
N ARG A 122 -0.13 2.29 -22.90
CA ARG A 122 -0.54 2.11 -24.28
C ARG A 122 -2.05 2.15 -24.33
N ILE A 123 -2.61 3.18 -24.96
CA ILE A 123 -4.05 3.38 -25.10
C ILE A 123 -4.36 3.58 -26.58
N ASN A 124 -5.28 2.80 -27.13
CA ASN A 124 -5.65 2.86 -28.56
C ASN A 124 -4.42 2.82 -29.51
N GLY A 125 -3.40 2.02 -29.16
CA GLY A 125 -2.16 1.88 -29.93
C GLY A 125 -1.12 2.99 -29.74
N LEU A 126 -1.45 4.09 -29.07
CA LEU A 126 -0.50 5.16 -28.73
C LEU A 126 0.20 4.85 -27.41
N THR A 127 1.52 4.97 -27.38
CA THR A 127 2.32 4.75 -26.17
C THR A 127 2.80 6.07 -25.59
N THR A 128 2.56 6.28 -24.30
CA THR A 128 3.10 7.39 -23.50
C THR A 128 3.92 6.84 -22.35
N VAL A 129 4.91 7.61 -21.90
CA VAL A 129 5.73 7.31 -20.73
C VAL A 129 5.78 8.55 -19.85
N SER A 130 5.48 8.37 -18.56
CA SER A 130 5.68 9.38 -17.52
C SER A 130 6.74 8.90 -16.54
N THR A 131 7.51 9.85 -16.00
CA THR A 131 8.44 9.65 -14.89
C THR A 131 8.04 10.47 -13.67
N ASP A 132 6.87 11.12 -13.71
CA ASP A 132 6.33 11.81 -12.54
C ASP A 132 5.91 10.74 -11.51
N PRO A 133 6.44 10.80 -10.28
CA PRO A 133 6.20 9.76 -9.30
C PRO A 133 4.74 9.75 -8.84
N ILE A 134 4.12 8.58 -8.91
CA ILE A 134 2.79 8.29 -8.37
C ILE A 134 2.93 7.18 -7.35
N GLN A 135 2.26 7.34 -6.20
CA GLN A 135 2.25 6.35 -5.15
C GLN A 135 0.97 5.49 -5.22
N TYR A 136 1.16 4.18 -5.19
CA TYR A 136 0.10 3.17 -5.15
C TYR A 136 0.15 2.47 -3.80
N VAL A 137 -1.00 2.40 -3.12
CA VAL A 137 -1.07 1.87 -1.75
C VAL A 137 -1.97 0.65 -1.72
N TYR A 138 -1.45 -0.43 -1.16
CA TYR A 138 -2.09 -1.74 -1.08
C TYR A 138 -2.05 -2.25 0.36
N LYS A 139 -3.21 -2.52 0.95
CA LYS A 139 -3.31 -3.19 2.26
C LYS A 139 -3.48 -4.68 2.06
N PHE A 140 -2.56 -5.48 2.57
CA PHE A 140 -2.74 -6.92 2.68
C PHE A 140 -3.90 -7.22 3.64
N ILE A 141 -4.82 -8.04 3.17
CA ILE A 141 -5.97 -8.56 3.92
C ILE A 141 -5.92 -10.09 4.09
N GLU A 142 -5.00 -10.76 3.38
CA GLU A 142 -4.68 -12.19 3.48
C GLU A 142 -3.28 -12.41 2.92
N PHE A 143 -2.48 -13.32 3.49
CA PHE A 143 -1.16 -13.68 2.99
C PHE A 143 -0.77 -15.12 3.34
N GLU A 144 -0.32 -15.84 2.32
CA GLU A 144 0.23 -17.20 2.36
C GLU A 144 1.41 -17.29 1.35
N ASP A 145 2.18 -18.38 1.37
CA ASP A 145 3.38 -18.53 0.54
C ASP A 145 3.09 -18.47 -0.98
N ASP A 146 1.93 -18.92 -1.42
CA ASP A 146 1.52 -19.04 -2.82
C ASP A 146 0.30 -18.17 -3.22
N ARG A 147 -0.31 -17.48 -2.25
CA ARG A 147 -1.40 -16.54 -2.50
C ARG A 147 -1.42 -15.39 -1.51
N PHE A 148 -1.94 -14.25 -1.94
CA PHE A 148 -2.29 -13.16 -1.03
C PHE A 148 -3.48 -12.38 -1.56
N ARG A 149 -4.05 -11.52 -0.71
CA ARG A 149 -5.06 -10.55 -1.13
C ARG A 149 -4.67 -9.18 -0.65
N VAL A 150 -4.80 -8.21 -1.55
CA VAL A 150 -4.59 -6.80 -1.24
C VAL A 150 -5.82 -5.98 -1.57
N SER A 151 -6.06 -4.92 -0.81
CA SER A 151 -7.11 -3.95 -1.06
C SER A 151 -6.51 -2.57 -1.32
N ASN A 152 -7.06 -1.85 -2.29
CA ASN A 152 -6.76 -0.46 -2.57
C ASN A 152 -8.06 0.32 -2.87
N ASN A 153 -7.97 1.55 -3.37
CA ASN A 153 -9.13 2.38 -3.69
C ASN A 153 -10.01 1.82 -4.83
N SER A 154 -9.47 0.91 -5.65
CA SER A 154 -10.19 0.28 -6.76
C SER A 154 -10.85 -1.05 -6.37
N GLY A 155 -10.62 -1.53 -5.15
CA GLY A 155 -11.19 -2.77 -4.63
C GLY A 155 -10.12 -3.77 -4.19
N THR A 156 -10.48 -5.06 -4.25
CA THR A 156 -9.61 -6.15 -3.80
C THR A 156 -9.03 -6.91 -4.98
N LEU A 157 -7.72 -7.15 -4.93
CA LEU A 157 -6.99 -8.00 -5.84
C LEU A 157 -6.65 -9.32 -5.15
N ARG A 158 -6.78 -10.43 -5.88
CA ARG A 158 -6.37 -11.77 -5.44
C ARG A 158 -5.12 -12.18 -6.21
N ALA A 159 -4.01 -12.34 -5.50
CA ALA A 159 -2.74 -12.76 -6.07
C ALA A 159 -2.57 -14.28 -5.96
N THR A 160 -2.13 -14.92 -7.03
CA THR A 160 -1.59 -16.28 -7.02
C THR A 160 -0.18 -16.27 -7.58
N ARG A 161 0.72 -17.05 -6.97
CA ARG A 161 2.09 -17.18 -7.46
C ARG A 161 2.09 -17.86 -8.84
N LYS A 162 3.00 -17.42 -9.71
CA LYS A 162 3.24 -18.02 -11.03
C LYS A 162 4.27 -19.14 -10.97
#